data_AF-A0A969MV20-F1
#
_entry.id   AF-A0A969MV20-F1
#
_cell.length_a   1.000
_cell.length_b   1.000
_cell.length_c   1.000
_cell.angle_alpha   90.00
_cell.angle_beta   90.00
_cell.angle_gamma   90.00
#
_symmetry.space_group_name_H-M   'P 1'
#
loop_
_entity.id
_entity.type
_entity.pdbx_description
1 polymer ?
#
loop_
_entity_poly.entity_id
_entity_poly.type
_entity_poly.pdbx_seq_one_letter_code
_entity_poly.pdbx_strand_id
1 'polypeptide(L)'
;MVQHLTRANPEQKHSFGIFLKQWRNQRGFSQLDLAVSSQVSQRHISFLESGRAKPSREMVLQLATVLEVPLRQQNLMLTAAGFAPIHTEMDLAAPEMASVRKAIDFMLRQQEPYPALVVDRYWNLILANDAATRLLTTFIQPDQLQNRFCRDGKINLMRAVFHPLGLRPFIVDWEELSAHLLQRVHREAISAKRSSEGTAEDE
;
A
#
# COMPACT_ATOMS: atom_id res chain seq x y z
N MET A 1 -0.17 -20.96 -49.20
CA MET A 1 -1.11 -19.92 -48.72
C MET A 1 -0.84 -19.71 -47.24
N VAL A 2 -0.23 -18.57 -46.91
CA VAL A 2 0.40 -18.28 -45.62
C VAL A 2 -0.68 -17.93 -44.58
N GLN A 3 -0.81 -18.72 -43.52
CA GLN A 3 -1.57 -18.33 -42.33
C GLN A 3 -0.58 -17.76 -41.31
N HIS A 4 -0.58 -16.43 -41.17
CA HIS A 4 0.09 -15.72 -40.09
C HIS A 4 -0.59 -16.07 -38.76
N LEU A 5 0.01 -16.99 -38.01
CA LEU A 5 -0.26 -17.13 -36.58
C LEU A 5 0.42 -15.96 -35.86
N THR A 6 -0.36 -14.92 -35.55
CA THR A 6 0.02 -13.87 -34.62
C THR A 6 0.24 -14.50 -33.25
N ARG A 7 1.50 -14.76 -32.90
CA ARG A 7 1.92 -15.12 -31.55
C ARG A 7 1.53 -13.98 -30.59
N ALA A 8 0.62 -14.23 -29.67
CA ALA A 8 0.40 -13.34 -28.54
C ALA A 8 1.70 -13.27 -27.71
N ASN A 9 2.21 -12.05 -27.52
CA ASN A 9 3.47 -11.79 -26.83
C ASN A 9 3.25 -11.80 -25.31
N PRO A 10 3.94 -12.64 -24.52
CA PRO A 10 3.73 -12.78 -23.07
C PRO A 10 4.13 -11.55 -22.22
N GLU A 11 4.75 -10.51 -22.81
CA GLU A 11 5.08 -9.25 -22.10
C GLU A 11 3.87 -8.34 -21.78
N GLN A 12 2.66 -8.71 -22.21
CA GLN A 12 1.47 -7.86 -22.10
C GLN A 12 0.81 -7.82 -20.71
N LYS A 13 1.23 -8.65 -19.75
CA LYS A 13 0.56 -8.74 -18.44
C LYS A 13 0.74 -7.51 -17.53
N HIS A 14 1.78 -6.67 -17.72
CA HIS A 14 2.04 -5.50 -16.86
C HIS A 14 2.43 -4.22 -17.61
N SER A 15 1.76 -3.90 -18.73
CA SER A 15 2.09 -2.69 -19.50
C SER A 15 1.62 -1.39 -18.83
N PHE A 16 2.42 -0.32 -18.92
CA PHE A 16 2.07 1.02 -18.42
C PHE A 16 0.65 1.47 -18.82
N GLY A 17 0.21 1.18 -20.05
CA GLY A 17 -1.11 1.57 -20.54
C GLY A 17 -2.27 0.97 -19.74
N ILE A 18 -2.12 -0.26 -19.26
CA ILE A 18 -3.12 -0.92 -18.41
C ILE A 18 -3.18 -0.23 -17.05
N PHE A 19 -2.02 0.02 -16.42
CA PHE A 19 -1.93 0.73 -15.14
C PHE A 19 -2.55 2.13 -15.23
N LEU A 20 -2.23 2.89 -16.29
CA LEU A 20 -2.78 4.21 -16.51
C LEU A 20 -4.32 4.18 -16.60
N LYS A 21 -4.87 3.25 -17.38
CA LYS A 21 -6.32 3.08 -17.54
C LYS A 21 -7.01 2.68 -16.23
N GLN A 22 -6.41 1.78 -15.47
CA GLN A 22 -6.93 1.36 -14.16
C GLN A 22 -6.99 2.53 -13.19
N TRP A 23 -5.90 3.29 -13.03
CA TRP A 23 -5.86 4.46 -12.15
C TRP A 23 -6.83 5.55 -12.59
N ARG A 24 -6.91 5.82 -13.89
CA ARG A 24 -7.85 6.78 -14.45
C ARG A 24 -9.30 6.42 -14.09
N ASN A 25 -9.69 5.16 -14.30
CA ASN A 25 -11.04 4.68 -13.97
C ASN A 25 -11.31 4.71 -12.46
N GLN A 26 -10.34 4.33 -11.62
CA GLN A 26 -10.47 4.35 -10.16
C GLN A 26 -10.66 5.76 -9.57
N ARG A 27 -10.16 6.79 -10.27
CA ARG A 27 -10.31 8.20 -9.92
C ARG A 27 -11.50 8.87 -10.60
N GLY A 28 -12.24 8.15 -11.45
CA GLY A 28 -13.42 8.68 -12.15
C GLY A 28 -13.10 9.62 -13.31
N PHE A 29 -11.86 9.67 -13.80
CA PHE A 29 -11.47 10.51 -14.92
C PHE A 29 -11.89 9.87 -16.25
N SER A 30 -12.47 10.62 -17.17
CA SER A 30 -12.48 10.25 -18.58
C SER A 30 -11.10 10.50 -19.21
N GLN A 31 -10.81 9.95 -20.39
CA GLN A 31 -9.57 10.26 -21.10
C GLN A 31 -9.46 11.75 -21.42
N LEU A 32 -10.58 12.43 -21.64
CA LEU A 32 -10.63 13.87 -21.88
C LEU A 32 -10.31 14.65 -20.60
N ASP A 33 -10.86 14.24 -19.46
CA ASP A 33 -10.57 14.89 -18.18
C ASP A 33 -9.09 14.79 -17.85
N LEU A 34 -8.50 13.60 -18.00
CA LEU A 34 -7.08 13.40 -17.74
C LEU A 34 -6.22 14.22 -18.71
N ALA A 35 -6.60 14.27 -19.99
CA ALA A 35 -5.94 15.08 -21.00
C ALA A 35 -5.90 16.57 -20.61
N VAL A 36 -7.05 17.13 -20.21
CA VAL A 36 -7.15 18.53 -19.78
C VAL A 36 -6.30 18.78 -18.55
N SER A 37 -6.43 17.96 -17.51
CA SER A 37 -5.68 18.14 -16.26
C SER A 37 -4.17 17.92 -16.40
N SER A 38 -3.74 17.07 -17.34
CA SER A 38 -2.32 16.82 -17.62
C SER A 38 -1.74 17.66 -18.76
N GLN A 39 -2.53 18.53 -19.42
CA GLN A 39 -2.10 19.28 -20.60
C GLN A 39 -1.54 18.38 -21.72
N VAL A 40 -2.10 17.18 -21.87
CA VAL A 40 -1.76 16.19 -22.88
C VAL A 40 -2.94 16.02 -23.81
N SER A 41 -2.73 15.76 -25.10
CA SER A 41 -3.87 15.49 -26.00
C SER A 41 -4.60 14.20 -25.62
N GLN A 42 -5.95 14.21 -25.68
CA GLN A 42 -6.77 13.04 -25.42
C GLN A 42 -6.42 11.85 -26.35
N ARG A 43 -6.05 12.14 -27.60
CA ARG A 43 -5.49 11.14 -28.53
C ARG A 43 -4.23 10.47 -27.98
N HIS A 44 -3.32 11.25 -27.40
CA HIS A 44 -2.08 10.70 -26.84
C HIS A 44 -2.37 9.86 -25.58
N ILE A 45 -3.29 10.30 -24.70
CA ILE A 45 -3.76 9.47 -23.57
C ILE A 45 -4.32 8.12 -24.07
N SER A 46 -5.17 8.14 -25.12
CA SER A 46 -5.67 6.91 -25.73
C SER A 46 -4.56 6.03 -26.29
N PHE A 47 -3.52 6.62 -26.91
CA PHE A 47 -2.39 5.86 -27.44
C PHE A 47 -1.54 5.23 -26.34
N LEU A 48 -1.31 5.94 -25.24
CA LEU A 48 -0.64 5.41 -24.05
C LEU A 48 -1.43 4.23 -23.45
N GLU A 49 -2.74 4.36 -23.25
CA GLU A 49 -3.58 3.28 -22.71
C GLU A 49 -3.62 2.04 -23.60
N SER A 50 -3.52 2.24 -24.92
CA SER A 50 -3.50 1.14 -25.91
C SER A 50 -2.11 0.57 -26.18
N GLY A 51 -1.05 1.12 -25.56
CA GLY A 51 0.34 0.73 -25.81
C GLY A 51 0.92 1.16 -27.16
N ARG A 52 0.20 1.98 -27.94
CA ARG A 52 0.66 2.50 -29.24
C ARG A 52 1.71 3.60 -29.13
N ALA A 53 1.86 4.19 -27.95
CA ALA A 53 2.89 5.17 -27.65
C ALA A 53 3.62 4.79 -26.36
N LYS A 54 4.91 5.11 -26.29
CA LYS A 54 5.70 5.00 -25.05
C LYS A 54 5.74 6.36 -24.34
N PRO A 55 5.45 6.43 -23.03
CA PRO A 55 5.58 7.68 -22.28
C PRO A 55 7.05 8.03 -22.06
N SER A 56 7.36 9.31 -21.88
CA SER A 56 8.62 9.72 -21.24
C SER A 56 8.54 9.52 -19.72
N ARG A 57 9.69 9.49 -19.05
CA ARG A 57 9.74 9.40 -17.57
C ARG A 57 8.97 10.54 -16.88
N GLU A 58 9.09 11.75 -17.42
CA GLU A 58 8.38 12.93 -16.92
C GLU A 58 6.87 12.81 -17.11
N MET A 59 6.44 12.32 -18.28
CA MET A 59 5.02 12.06 -18.57
C MET A 59 4.41 11.05 -17.59
N VAL A 60 5.14 9.98 -17.24
CA VAL A 60 4.68 8.99 -16.25
C VAL A 60 4.39 9.69 -14.91
N LEU A 61 5.34 10.50 -14.42
CA LEU A 61 5.20 11.21 -13.15
C LEU A 61 4.09 12.26 -13.17
N GLN A 62 3.97 13.00 -14.27
CA GLN A 62 2.94 14.02 -14.45
C GLN A 62 1.54 13.40 -14.42
N LEU A 63 1.31 12.33 -15.18
CA LEU A 63 0.03 11.62 -15.18
C LEU A 63 -0.26 10.98 -13.82
N ALA A 64 0.76 10.40 -13.18
CA ALA A 64 0.63 9.83 -11.85
C ALA A 64 0.29 10.89 -10.79
N THR A 65 0.82 12.11 -10.92
CA THR A 65 0.52 13.24 -10.03
C THR A 65 -0.92 13.70 -10.20
N VAL A 66 -1.40 13.88 -11.44
CA VAL A 66 -2.78 14.28 -11.73
C VAL A 66 -3.80 13.25 -11.21
N LEU A 67 -3.45 11.96 -11.30
CA LEU A 67 -4.29 10.86 -10.80
C LEU A 67 -4.11 10.57 -9.31
N GLU A 68 -3.32 11.38 -8.60
CA GLU A 68 -2.98 11.22 -7.18
C GLU A 68 -2.53 9.79 -6.85
N VAL A 69 -1.69 9.21 -7.70
CA VAL A 69 -1.18 7.85 -7.55
C VAL A 69 -0.19 7.84 -6.36
N PRO A 70 -0.34 6.94 -5.38
CA PRO A 70 0.59 6.80 -4.26
C PRO A 70 2.03 6.58 -4.75
N LEU A 71 3.03 7.14 -4.05
CA LEU A 71 4.45 7.12 -4.47
C LEU A 71 4.97 5.73 -4.88
N ARG A 72 4.62 4.69 -4.13
CA ARG A 72 4.98 3.30 -4.45
C ARG A 72 4.42 2.84 -5.79
N GLN A 73 3.20 3.26 -6.14
CA GLN A 73 2.59 2.92 -7.42
C GLN A 73 3.11 3.77 -8.56
N GLN A 74 3.59 4.98 -8.28
CA GLN A 74 4.34 5.74 -9.28
C GLN A 74 5.61 4.98 -9.69
N ASN A 75 6.32 4.38 -8.73
CA ASN A 75 7.44 3.49 -9.03
C ASN A 75 7.04 2.30 -9.89
N LEU A 76 5.89 1.68 -9.63
CA LEU A 76 5.39 0.58 -10.46
C LEU A 76 5.03 1.05 -11.87
N MET A 77 4.41 2.22 -12.02
CA MET A 77 4.16 2.83 -13.34
C MET A 77 5.47 3.17 -14.09
N LEU A 78 6.51 3.60 -13.37
CA LEU A 78 7.83 3.86 -13.95
C LEU A 78 8.49 2.56 -14.43
N THR A 79 8.49 1.51 -13.60
CA THR A 79 9.02 0.19 -13.97
C THR A 79 8.26 -0.39 -15.16
N ALA A 80 6.92 -0.31 -15.17
CA ALA A 80 6.06 -0.75 -16.27
C ALA A 80 6.26 0.04 -17.57
N ALA A 81 6.84 1.24 -17.49
CA ALA A 81 7.22 2.07 -18.63
C ALA A 81 8.69 1.89 -19.06
N GLY A 82 9.46 1.04 -18.36
CA GLY A 82 10.88 0.77 -18.64
C GLY A 82 11.86 1.73 -17.96
N PHE A 83 11.44 2.41 -16.90
CA PHE A 83 12.27 3.35 -16.12
C PHE A 83 12.57 2.80 -14.71
N ALA A 84 13.65 3.27 -14.10
CA ALA A 84 13.96 2.96 -12.71
C ALA A 84 12.99 3.67 -11.73
N PRO A 85 12.63 3.04 -10.60
CA PRO A 85 11.86 3.67 -9.54
C PRO A 85 12.62 4.86 -8.92
N ILE A 86 11.88 5.81 -8.34
CA ILE A 86 12.44 7.08 -7.85
C ILE A 86 12.14 7.29 -6.37
N HIS A 87 10.98 6.81 -5.91
CA HIS A 87 10.54 7.01 -4.54
C HIS A 87 10.99 5.84 -3.67
N THR A 88 12.04 6.00 -2.89
CA THR A 88 12.49 4.92 -1.99
C THR A 88 11.57 4.80 -0.78
N GLU A 89 11.00 3.61 -0.54
CA GLU A 89 10.44 3.28 0.79
C GLU A 89 11.64 3.11 1.74
N MET A 90 11.87 4.10 2.60
CA MET A 90 12.90 4.00 3.63
C MET A 90 12.32 3.32 4.86
N ASP A 91 13.02 2.30 5.35
CA ASP A 91 12.74 1.71 6.64
C ASP A 91 12.83 2.80 7.72
N LEU A 92 11.90 2.78 8.68
CA LEU A 92 12.00 3.67 9.84
C LEU A 92 13.36 3.47 10.53
N ALA A 93 13.96 2.28 10.49
CA ALA A 93 15.31 1.99 11.01
C ALA A 93 16.45 2.73 10.28
N ALA A 94 16.22 3.28 9.08
CA ALA A 94 17.24 3.94 8.29
C ALA A 94 17.82 5.18 9.00
N PRO A 95 19.14 5.47 8.86
CA PRO A 95 19.77 6.66 9.44
C PRO A 95 19.08 7.98 9.07
N GLU A 96 18.59 8.08 7.84
CA GLU A 96 17.90 9.24 7.29
C GLU A 96 16.57 9.53 8.00
N MET A 97 15.95 8.51 8.61
CA MET A 97 14.71 8.61 9.38
C MET A 97 14.92 8.98 10.85
N ALA A 98 16.15 9.30 11.28
CA ALA A 98 16.46 9.59 12.69
C ALA A 98 15.66 10.76 13.28
N SER A 99 15.39 11.82 12.51
CA SER A 99 14.58 12.96 12.98
C SER A 99 13.11 12.57 13.19
N VAL A 100 12.55 11.81 12.25
CA VAL A 100 11.18 11.27 12.32
C VAL A 100 11.05 10.34 13.53
N ARG A 101 12.02 9.44 13.71
CA ARG A 101 12.05 8.51 14.86
C ARG A 101 12.04 9.26 16.19
N LYS A 102 12.88 10.30 16.34
CA LYS A 102 12.91 11.14 17.54
C LYS A 102 11.56 11.79 17.83
N ALA A 103 10.86 12.28 16.80
CA ALA A 103 9.53 12.86 16.96
C ALA A 103 8.50 11.81 17.41
N ILE A 104 8.51 10.63 16.80
CA ILE A 104 7.65 9.50 17.19
C ILE A 104 7.92 9.08 18.64
N ASP A 105 9.19 8.93 19.02
CA ASP A 105 9.58 8.57 20.39
C ASP A 105 9.10 9.61 21.41
N PHE A 106 9.20 10.90 21.08
CA PHE A 106 8.67 11.97 21.92
C PHE A 106 7.15 11.86 22.09
N MET A 107 6.40 11.65 21.00
CA MET A 107 4.95 11.48 21.05
C MET A 107 4.54 10.28 21.90
N LEU A 108 5.22 9.13 21.72
CA LEU A 108 4.94 7.91 22.49
C LEU A 108 5.15 8.11 24.00
N ARG A 109 6.23 8.78 24.39
CA ARG A 109 6.50 9.11 25.79
C ARG A 109 5.47 10.07 26.38
N GLN A 110 5.04 11.05 25.60
CA GLN A 110 4.03 12.04 26.03
C GLN A 110 2.66 11.41 26.30
N GLN A 111 2.37 10.23 25.72
CA GLN A 111 1.13 9.51 25.94
C GLN A 111 1.12 8.69 27.24
N GLU A 112 2.24 8.48 27.94
CA GLU A 112 2.21 7.77 29.22
C GLU A 112 1.29 8.49 30.25
N PRO A 113 0.46 7.76 31.03
CA PRO A 113 0.37 6.29 31.15
C PRO A 113 -0.65 5.64 30.19
N TYR A 114 -1.10 6.34 29.15
CA TYR A 114 -2.04 5.81 28.16
C TYR A 114 -1.32 4.99 27.08
N PRO A 115 -1.82 3.78 26.75
CA PRO A 115 -1.29 2.96 25.67
C PRO A 115 -1.22 3.68 24.32
N ALA A 116 -0.04 3.69 23.70
CA ALA A 116 0.17 4.19 22.34
C ALA A 116 1.02 3.22 21.50
N LEU A 117 0.63 3.05 20.24
CA LEU A 117 1.19 2.09 19.29
C LEU A 117 1.46 2.79 17.96
N VAL A 118 2.57 2.45 17.32
CA VAL A 118 2.90 2.84 15.94
C VAL A 118 2.84 1.59 15.08
N VAL A 119 2.08 1.66 14.00
CA VAL A 119 1.91 0.54 13.06
C VAL A 119 2.25 0.96 11.64
N ASP A 120 2.70 0.00 10.83
CA ASP A 120 2.75 0.21 9.38
C ASP A 120 1.36 0.05 8.74
N ARG A 121 1.29 0.24 7.42
CA ARG A 121 0.05 0.10 6.64
C ARG A 121 -0.58 -1.29 6.68
N TYR A 122 0.16 -2.30 7.12
CA TYR A 122 -0.30 -3.67 7.22
C TYR A 122 -0.69 -4.04 8.64
N TRP A 123 -0.74 -3.06 9.57
CA TRP A 123 -0.96 -3.26 10.99
C TRP A 123 0.13 -4.07 11.69
N ASN A 124 1.34 -4.07 11.13
CA ASN A 124 2.49 -4.58 11.85
C ASN A 124 2.94 -3.55 12.88
N LEU A 125 3.17 -4.00 14.11
CA LEU A 125 3.71 -3.19 15.19
C LEU A 125 5.14 -2.76 14.86
N ILE A 126 5.38 -1.45 14.90
CA ILE A 126 6.68 -0.83 14.66
C ILE A 126 7.30 -0.35 15.98
N LEU A 127 6.54 0.41 16.77
CA LEU A 127 6.94 0.91 18.09
C LEU A 127 5.73 0.92 19.03
N ALA A 128 6.00 0.87 20.33
CA ALA A 128 5.00 0.97 21.39
C ALA A 128 5.60 1.74 22.57
N ASN A 129 4.77 2.42 23.35
CA ASN A 129 5.19 2.88 24.68
C ASN A 129 5.07 1.76 25.73
N ASP A 130 5.54 2.03 26.94
CA ASP A 130 5.57 1.04 28.02
C ASP A 130 4.14 0.68 28.46
N ALA A 131 3.23 1.66 28.51
CA ALA A 131 1.82 1.44 28.79
C ALA A 131 1.16 0.46 27.83
N ALA A 132 1.40 0.60 26.52
CA ALA A 132 0.89 -0.33 25.54
C ALA A 132 1.50 -1.73 25.68
N THR A 133 2.80 -1.80 25.99
CA THR A 133 3.46 -3.08 26.27
C THR A 133 2.82 -3.78 27.46
N ARG A 134 2.62 -3.07 28.59
CA ARG A 134 1.95 -3.60 29.79
C ARG A 134 0.52 -4.05 29.49
N LEU A 135 -0.23 -3.28 28.71
CA LEU A 135 -1.59 -3.63 28.31
C LEU A 135 -1.60 -4.95 27.51
N LEU A 136 -0.77 -5.05 26.47
CA LEU A 136 -0.74 -6.23 25.62
C LEU A 136 -0.31 -7.49 26.39
N THR A 137 0.70 -7.38 27.26
CA THR A 137 1.18 -8.52 28.06
C THR A 137 0.22 -8.94 29.17
N THR A 138 -0.74 -8.10 29.54
CA THR A 138 -1.82 -8.47 30.47
C THR A 138 -2.76 -9.51 29.87
N PHE A 139 -2.98 -9.47 28.55
CA PHE A 139 -3.94 -10.35 27.87
C PHE A 139 -3.28 -11.46 27.05
N ILE A 140 -2.07 -11.22 26.54
CA ILE A 140 -1.36 -12.15 25.69
C ILE A 140 0.02 -12.40 26.28
N GLN A 141 0.33 -13.68 26.54
CA GLN A 141 1.65 -14.07 27.02
C GLN A 141 2.74 -13.72 25.97
N PRO A 142 3.92 -13.22 26.37
CA PRO A 142 4.95 -12.77 25.43
C PRO A 142 5.39 -13.82 24.40
N ASP A 143 5.42 -15.10 24.79
CA ASP A 143 5.74 -16.23 23.92
C ASP A 143 4.68 -16.43 22.82
N GLN A 144 3.40 -16.21 23.13
CA GLN A 144 2.31 -16.30 22.16
C GLN A 144 2.37 -15.12 21.17
N LEU A 145 2.77 -13.94 21.63
CA LEU A 145 2.97 -12.75 20.79
C LEU A 145 4.03 -13.02 19.70
N GLN A 146 5.15 -13.61 20.09
CA GLN A 146 6.26 -13.94 19.19
C GLN A 146 6.00 -15.18 18.32
N ASN A 147 5.30 -16.20 18.82
CA ASN A 147 5.14 -17.45 18.08
C ASN A 147 3.92 -17.48 17.16
N ARG A 148 2.82 -16.80 17.53
CA ARG A 148 1.53 -16.89 16.79
C ARG A 148 1.19 -15.66 15.97
N PHE A 149 1.58 -14.49 16.46
CA PHE A 149 1.21 -13.21 15.88
C PHE A 149 2.36 -12.54 15.13
N CYS A 150 3.57 -13.08 15.24
CA CYS A 150 4.73 -12.67 14.47
C CYS A 150 4.77 -13.36 13.10
N ARG A 151 4.90 -12.59 12.03
CA ARG A 151 5.22 -13.08 10.68
C ARG A 151 6.38 -12.24 10.15
N ASP A 152 7.39 -12.90 9.61
CA ASP A 152 8.58 -12.23 9.05
C ASP A 152 9.25 -11.28 10.07
N GLY A 153 9.27 -11.67 11.35
CA GLY A 153 9.85 -10.88 12.44
C GLY A 153 8.98 -9.72 12.96
N LYS A 154 7.74 -9.57 12.47
CA LYS A 154 6.84 -8.47 12.87
C LYS A 154 5.52 -8.98 13.46
N ILE A 155 5.11 -8.41 14.58
CA ILE A 155 3.82 -8.70 15.22
C ILE A 155 2.71 -7.99 14.46
N ASN A 156 1.69 -8.72 14.00
CA ASN A 156 0.53 -8.13 13.34
C ASN A 156 -0.63 -7.97 14.33
N LEU A 157 -1.05 -6.72 14.58
CA LEU A 157 -2.08 -6.42 15.58
C LEU A 157 -3.47 -6.89 15.15
N MET A 158 -3.79 -6.88 13.85
CA MET A 158 -5.08 -7.40 13.37
C MET A 158 -5.19 -8.90 13.63
N ARG A 159 -4.12 -9.66 13.43
CA ARG A 159 -4.09 -11.07 13.82
C ARG A 159 -4.25 -11.25 15.33
N ALA A 160 -3.52 -10.45 16.13
CA ALA A 160 -3.64 -10.52 17.58
C ALA A 160 -5.08 -10.22 18.05
N VAL A 161 -5.79 -9.28 17.42
CA VAL A 161 -7.17 -8.93 17.77
C VAL A 161 -8.15 -10.03 17.36
N PHE A 162 -8.08 -10.54 16.12
CA PHE A 162 -9.09 -11.46 15.59
C PHE A 162 -8.90 -12.93 15.98
N HIS A 163 -7.70 -13.31 16.43
CA HIS A 163 -7.40 -14.69 16.76
C HIS A 163 -8.11 -15.13 18.05
N PRO A 164 -8.68 -16.36 18.12
CA PRO A 164 -9.37 -16.85 19.31
C PRO A 164 -8.50 -16.93 20.58
N LEU A 165 -7.20 -17.13 20.42
CA LEU A 165 -6.21 -17.10 21.52
C LEU A 165 -5.49 -15.74 21.66
N GLY A 166 -6.01 -14.71 20.99
CA GLY A 166 -5.47 -13.35 21.05
C GLY A 166 -6.31 -12.46 21.97
N LEU A 167 -6.58 -11.22 21.54
CA LEU A 167 -7.38 -10.26 22.31
C LEU A 167 -8.89 -10.52 22.21
N ARG A 168 -9.35 -11.28 21.20
CA ARG A 168 -10.77 -11.54 20.95
C ARG A 168 -11.58 -11.92 22.20
N PRO A 169 -11.15 -12.87 23.06
CA PRO A 169 -11.94 -13.30 24.21
C PRO A 169 -12.17 -12.21 25.27
N PHE A 170 -11.37 -11.15 25.24
CA PHE A 170 -11.40 -10.07 26.22
C PHE A 170 -12.18 -8.85 25.73
N ILE A 171 -12.72 -8.90 24.51
CA ILE A 171 -13.51 -7.81 23.91
C ILE A 171 -14.98 -8.12 24.10
N VAL A 172 -15.66 -7.33 24.92
CA VAL A 172 -17.09 -7.49 25.23
C VAL A 172 -17.95 -7.22 23.99
N ASP A 173 -17.78 -6.05 23.36
CA ASP A 173 -18.56 -5.64 22.18
C ASP A 173 -17.89 -6.08 20.87
N TRP A 174 -17.63 -7.39 20.76
CA TRP A 174 -16.85 -7.96 19.65
C TRP A 174 -17.46 -7.68 18.28
N GLU A 175 -18.79 -7.80 18.15
CA GLU A 175 -19.48 -7.64 16.87
C GLU A 175 -19.31 -6.22 16.31
N GLU A 176 -19.47 -5.21 17.18
CA GLU A 176 -19.28 -3.82 16.82
C GLU A 176 -17.81 -3.53 16.48
N LEU A 177 -16.87 -3.92 17.34
CA LEU A 177 -15.46 -3.65 17.09
C LEU A 177 -14.96 -4.36 15.83
N SER A 178 -15.31 -5.63 15.65
CA SER A 178 -14.84 -6.43 14.51
C SER A 178 -15.38 -5.89 13.19
N ALA A 179 -16.64 -5.43 13.15
CA ALA A 179 -17.19 -4.78 11.95
C ALA A 179 -16.40 -3.51 11.59
N HIS A 180 -16.11 -2.65 12.57
CA HIS A 180 -15.32 -1.43 12.35
C HIS A 180 -13.88 -1.74 11.89
N LEU A 181 -13.21 -2.69 12.53
CA LEU A 181 -11.84 -3.08 12.17
C LEU A 181 -11.78 -3.73 10.79
N LEU A 182 -12.73 -4.62 10.45
CA LEU A 182 -12.80 -5.23 9.12
C LEU A 182 -13.07 -4.19 8.03
N GLN A 183 -13.98 -3.24 8.27
CA GLN A 183 -14.21 -2.14 7.32
C GLN A 183 -12.94 -1.30 7.12
N ARG A 184 -12.22 -1.01 8.20
CA ARG A 184 -10.96 -0.25 8.14
C ARG A 184 -9.89 -1.00 7.36
N VAL A 185 -9.64 -2.27 7.69
CA VAL A 185 -8.70 -3.12 6.96
C VAL A 185 -9.14 -3.25 5.50
N HIS A 186 -10.43 -3.36 5.20
CA HIS A 186 -10.91 -3.44 3.82
C HIS A 186 -10.66 -2.14 3.05
N ARG A 187 -10.89 -0.97 3.65
CA ARG A 187 -10.58 0.33 3.02
C ARG A 187 -9.07 0.51 2.82
N GLU A 188 -8.28 0.15 3.82
CA GLU A 188 -6.82 0.24 3.75
C GLU A 188 -6.25 -0.79 2.78
N ALA A 189 -6.82 -1.99 2.70
CA ALA A 189 -6.47 -3.03 1.73
C ALA A 189 -6.94 -2.68 0.33
N ILE A 190 -8.04 -1.94 0.13
CA ILE A 190 -8.38 -1.38 -1.19
C ILE A 190 -7.40 -0.28 -1.53
N SER A 191 -7.07 0.62 -0.61
CA SER A 191 -6.03 1.63 -0.83
C SER A 191 -4.66 0.98 -1.10
N ALA A 192 -4.39 -0.17 -0.48
CA ALA A 192 -3.15 -0.92 -0.59
C ALA A 192 -3.13 -1.90 -1.76
N LYS A 193 -4.25 -2.46 -2.23
CA LYS A 193 -4.42 -3.20 -3.51
C LYS A 193 -4.42 -2.24 -4.68
N ARG A 194 -5.04 -1.07 -4.53
CA ARG A 194 -4.71 0.11 -5.34
C ARG A 194 -3.21 0.40 -5.29
N SER A 195 -2.50 0.02 -4.22
CA SER A 195 -1.03 0.10 -4.08
C SER A 195 -0.20 -1.18 -4.40
N SER A 196 -0.83 -2.34 -4.66
CA SER A 196 -0.17 -3.65 -4.69
C SER A 196 -0.76 -4.70 -5.66
N GLU A 197 -1.98 -4.55 -6.19
CA GLU A 197 -2.43 -5.23 -7.43
C GLU A 197 -1.65 -4.72 -8.65
N GLY A 198 -0.79 -3.71 -8.44
CA GLY A 198 0.35 -3.41 -9.30
C GLY A 198 1.58 -4.31 -9.10
N THR A 199 1.49 -5.42 -8.34
CA THR A 199 2.65 -6.28 -8.01
C THR A 199 2.39 -7.80 -7.93
N ALA A 200 1.20 -8.33 -8.22
CA ALA A 200 0.98 -9.79 -8.15
C ALA A 200 -0.22 -10.30 -8.97
N GLU A 201 -0.11 -10.24 -10.29
CA GLU A 201 -0.50 -11.37 -11.15
C GLU A 201 0.82 -11.86 -11.76
N ASP A 202 1.50 -12.80 -11.08
CA ASP A 202 2.50 -13.68 -11.68
C ASP A 202 2.74 -14.84 -10.69
N GLU A 203 1.93 -15.87 -10.82
CA GLU A 203 2.41 -17.22 -11.17
C GLU A 203 1.59 -17.72 -12.37
#